data_AF-A0A959HYN8-F1
#
_entry.id   AF-A0A959HYN8-F1
#
_cell.length_a   1.000
_cell.length_b   1.000
_cell.length_c   1.000
_cell.angle_alpha   90.00
_cell.angle_beta   90.00
_cell.angle_gamma   90.00
#
_symmetry.space_group_name_H-M   'P 1'
#
loop_
_entity.id
_entity.type
_entity.pdbx_description
1 polymer ?
#
loop_
_entity_poly.entity_id
_entity_poly.type
_entity_poly.pdbx_seq_one_letter_code
_entity_poly.pdbx_strand_id
1 'polypeptide(L)'
;MKFTFLSGIAIILTLLCLQATRPTWGFFGHRRINRLAVFTLPPEMGAFFKKNIEYITEHAVDPDKRRYSTRHEAVRHYIDIDHWGTYPFPEVPRNWTDALIKYATVNLVTGRGDTLILHADTLGGAQPVFNFRDSESG
;
A
#
# COMPACT_ATOMS: atom_id res chain seq x y z
N MET A 1 26.76 50.27 4.28
CA MET A 1 25.76 49.72 5.22
C MET A 1 24.36 49.50 4.63
N LYS A 2 23.82 50.36 3.74
CA LYS A 2 22.48 50.15 3.14
C LYS A 2 22.43 49.01 2.07
N PHE A 3 23.46 48.88 1.24
CA PHE A 3 23.52 47.85 0.18
C PHE A 3 23.68 46.41 0.70
N THR A 4 24.44 46.21 1.78
CA THR A 4 24.61 44.90 2.42
C THR A 4 23.31 44.43 3.09
N PHE A 5 22.50 45.36 3.58
CA PHE A 5 21.19 45.07 4.19
C PHE A 5 20.15 44.66 3.13
N LEU A 6 20.11 45.37 1.99
CA LEU A 6 19.26 45.01 0.84
C LEU A 6 19.63 43.65 0.25
N SER A 7 20.93 43.36 0.14
CA SER A 7 21.40 42.05 -0.34
C SER A 7 21.03 40.91 0.62
N GLY A 8 21.13 41.15 1.94
CA GLY A 8 20.68 40.19 2.95
C GLY A 8 19.18 39.90 2.89
N ILE A 9 18.34 40.93 2.69
CA ILE A 9 16.88 40.77 2.51
C ILE A 9 16.58 39.98 1.23
N ALA A 10 17.26 40.28 0.12
CA ALA A 10 17.07 39.56 -1.13
C ALA A 10 17.44 38.07 -1.02
N ILE A 11 18.51 37.75 -0.29
CA ILE A 11 18.91 36.35 -0.01
C ILE A 11 17.86 35.64 0.85
N ILE A 12 17.35 36.30 1.91
CA ILE A 12 16.30 35.72 2.76
C ILE A 12 15.00 35.48 1.97
N LEU A 13 14.58 36.42 1.14
CA LEU A 13 13.40 36.28 0.28
C LEU A 13 13.58 35.16 -0.76
N THR A 14 14.79 35.02 -1.31
CA THR A 14 15.13 33.94 -2.24
C THR A 14 15.08 32.58 -1.53
N LEU A 15 15.66 32.46 -0.33
CA LEU A 15 15.61 31.24 0.48
C LEU A 15 14.18 30.85 0.92
N LEU A 16 13.32 31.83 1.20
CA LEU A 16 11.89 31.61 1.48
C LEU A 16 11.15 31.10 0.24
N CYS A 17 11.42 31.65 -0.95
CA CYS A 17 10.86 31.15 -2.21
C CYS A 17 11.38 29.76 -2.61
N LEU A 18 12.59 29.38 -2.16
CA LEU A 18 13.17 28.05 -2.38
C LEU A 18 12.61 26.98 -1.45
N GLN A 19 11.67 27.30 -0.56
CA GLN A 19 10.89 26.26 0.13
C GLN A 19 9.98 25.57 -0.88
N ALA A 20 10.56 24.56 -1.53
CA ALA A 20 9.91 23.69 -2.48
C ALA A 20 8.54 23.26 -1.96
N THR A 21 7.53 23.39 -2.82
CA THR A 21 6.19 22.85 -2.63
C THR A 21 6.28 21.34 -2.49
N ARG A 22 6.50 20.86 -1.26
CA ARG A 22 6.43 19.42 -0.98
C ARG A 22 5.04 18.95 -1.39
N PRO A 23 4.91 17.80 -2.08
CA PRO A 23 3.61 17.22 -2.32
C PRO A 23 2.88 17.08 -0.99
N THR A 24 1.79 17.82 -0.82
CA THR A 24 0.99 17.82 0.39
C THR A 24 0.13 16.57 0.38
N TRP A 25 0.69 15.50 0.93
CA TRP A 25 -0.06 14.30 1.31
C TRP A 25 -1.04 14.62 2.45
N GLY A 26 -1.93 13.68 2.75
CA GLY A 26 -3.07 13.88 3.65
C GLY A 26 -4.35 14.20 2.87
N PHE A 27 -5.30 14.89 3.49
CA PHE A 27 -6.65 15.01 2.95
C PHE A 27 -6.71 15.63 1.54
N PHE A 28 -5.86 16.60 1.27
CA PHE A 28 -5.74 17.22 -0.05
C PHE A 28 -5.25 16.21 -1.11
N GLY A 29 -4.19 15.46 -0.81
CA GLY A 29 -3.62 14.45 -1.71
C GLY A 29 -4.65 13.37 -2.07
N HIS A 30 -5.33 12.80 -1.07
CA HIS A 30 -6.37 11.79 -1.28
C HIS A 30 -7.49 12.28 -2.20
N ARG A 31 -7.99 13.50 -1.96
CA ARG A 31 -9.00 14.17 -2.80
C ARG A 31 -8.49 14.37 -4.22
N ARG A 32 -7.28 14.92 -4.37
CA ARG A 32 -6.70 15.24 -5.68
C ARG A 32 -6.49 14.00 -6.53
N ILE A 33 -5.94 12.93 -5.95
CA ILE A 33 -5.71 11.66 -6.65
C ILE A 33 -7.04 11.06 -7.11
N ASN A 34 -8.04 10.95 -6.23
CA ASN A 34 -9.35 10.39 -6.61
C ASN A 34 -10.03 11.21 -7.71
N ARG A 35 -9.99 12.54 -7.63
CA ARG A 35 -10.55 13.41 -8.67
C ARG A 35 -9.87 13.19 -10.02
N LEU A 36 -8.54 13.07 -10.05
CA LEU A 36 -7.78 12.87 -11.28
C LEU A 36 -7.97 11.46 -11.85
N ALA A 37 -8.09 10.43 -11.00
CA ALA A 37 -8.31 9.04 -11.42
C ALA A 37 -9.59 8.88 -12.24
N VAL A 38 -10.63 9.67 -11.98
CA VAL A 38 -11.87 9.65 -12.78
C VAL A 38 -11.61 9.98 -14.27
N PHE A 39 -10.58 10.77 -14.58
CA PHE A 39 -10.22 11.11 -15.96
C PHE A 39 -9.34 10.06 -16.64
N THR A 40 -8.82 9.07 -15.91
CA THR A 40 -8.03 7.96 -16.45
C THR A 40 -8.86 6.70 -16.66
N LEU A 41 -10.16 6.74 -16.34
CA LEU A 41 -11.06 5.60 -16.51
C LEU A 41 -11.43 5.36 -17.98
N PRO A 42 -11.68 4.10 -18.36
CA PRO A 42 -12.17 3.76 -19.69
C PRO A 42 -13.58 4.36 -19.92
N PRO A 43 -13.97 4.64 -21.19
CA PRO A 43 -15.23 5.34 -21.51
C PRO A 43 -16.48 4.70 -20.90
N GLU A 44 -16.53 3.37 -20.81
CA GLU A 44 -17.64 2.57 -20.30
C GLU A 44 -17.92 2.87 -18.82
N MET A 45 -16.88 3.21 -18.05
CA MET A 45 -16.99 3.57 -16.64
C MET A 45 -17.01 5.09 -16.43
N GLY A 46 -16.32 5.84 -17.28
CA GLY A 46 -16.07 7.27 -17.10
C GLY A 46 -17.33 8.12 -16.96
N ALA A 47 -18.42 7.78 -17.68
CA ALA A 47 -19.68 8.53 -17.60
C ALA A 47 -20.27 8.50 -16.18
N PHE A 48 -20.28 7.33 -15.53
CA PHE A 48 -20.78 7.17 -14.16
C PHE A 48 -19.93 7.94 -13.15
N PHE A 49 -18.61 7.78 -13.21
CA PHE A 49 -17.70 8.40 -12.23
C PHE A 49 -17.59 9.92 -12.39
N LYS A 50 -17.63 10.44 -13.63
CA LYS A 50 -17.66 11.89 -13.87
C LYS A 50 -18.92 12.55 -13.29
N LYS A 51 -20.08 11.88 -13.38
CA LYS A 51 -21.33 12.37 -12.77
C LYS A 51 -21.25 12.44 -11.23
N ASN A 52 -20.42 11.62 -10.61
CA ASN A 52 -20.28 11.49 -9.15
C ASN A 52 -18.90 11.97 -8.65
N ILE A 53 -18.20 12.79 -9.41
CA ILE A 53 -16.80 13.12 -9.15
C ILE A 53 -16.62 13.92 -7.85
N GLU A 54 -17.57 14.79 -7.50
CA GLU A 54 -17.59 15.51 -6.23
C GLU A 54 -17.71 14.54 -5.04
N TYR A 55 -18.65 13.59 -5.11
CA TYR A 55 -18.87 12.61 -4.05
C TYR A 55 -17.62 11.75 -3.80
N ILE A 56 -17.07 11.11 -4.83
CA ILE A 56 -15.89 10.25 -4.67
C ILE A 56 -14.67 11.05 -4.21
N THR A 57 -14.55 12.33 -4.63
CA THR A 57 -13.49 13.22 -4.17
C THR A 57 -13.64 13.50 -2.68
N GLU A 58 -14.81 13.93 -2.23
CA GLU A 58 -15.05 14.31 -0.84
C GLU A 58 -14.85 13.14 0.14
N HIS A 59 -15.31 11.95 -0.25
CA HIS A 59 -15.24 10.72 0.54
C HIS A 59 -13.87 10.00 0.46
N ALA A 60 -12.93 10.48 -0.36
CA ALA A 60 -11.59 9.91 -0.49
C ALA A 60 -10.76 9.90 0.81
N VAL A 61 -11.17 10.71 1.81
CA VAL A 61 -10.46 10.90 3.08
C VAL A 61 -11.14 10.21 4.25
N ASP A 62 -12.27 9.55 4.02
CA ASP A 62 -13.04 8.91 5.08
C ASP A 62 -12.28 7.79 5.81
N PRO A 63 -11.42 6.97 5.15
CA PRO A 63 -10.52 6.05 5.83
C PRO A 63 -9.61 6.74 6.85
N ASP A 64 -9.00 7.86 6.48
CA ASP A 64 -8.14 8.61 7.40
C ASP A 64 -8.94 9.28 8.52
N LYS A 65 -10.15 9.79 8.25
CA LYS A 65 -11.01 10.37 9.29
C LYS A 65 -11.39 9.34 10.36
N ARG A 66 -11.66 8.10 9.97
CA ARG A 66 -12.01 7.00 10.89
C ARG A 66 -10.78 6.29 11.48
N ARG A 67 -9.57 6.77 11.21
CA ARG A 67 -8.32 6.19 11.74
C ARG A 67 -8.33 6.01 13.25
N TYR A 68 -8.94 6.95 13.98
CA TYR A 68 -8.99 6.93 15.45
C TYR A 68 -10.30 6.33 16.00
N SER A 69 -11.28 6.01 15.15
CA SER A 69 -12.53 5.41 15.62
C SER A 69 -12.38 3.91 15.87
N THR A 70 -11.40 3.25 15.25
CA THR A 70 -11.09 1.84 15.51
C THR A 70 -9.58 1.61 15.57
N ARG A 71 -9.13 0.78 16.52
CA ARG A 71 -7.71 0.42 16.70
C ARG A 71 -7.09 -0.23 15.45
N HIS A 72 -7.92 -0.89 14.64
CA HIS A 72 -7.47 -1.66 13.48
C HIS A 72 -7.41 -0.86 12.18
N GLU A 73 -7.91 0.38 12.14
CA GLU A 73 -7.88 1.16 10.89
C GLU A 73 -6.50 1.71 10.58
N ALA A 74 -5.77 2.18 11.61
CA ALA A 74 -4.47 2.84 11.40
C ALA A 74 -3.46 1.95 10.66
N VAL A 75 -3.47 0.64 10.92
CA VAL A 75 -2.55 -0.33 10.30
C VAL A 75 -2.91 -0.66 8.83
N ARG A 76 -4.07 -0.22 8.33
CA ARG A 76 -4.50 -0.45 6.95
C ARG A 76 -3.96 0.58 5.96
N HIS A 77 -3.35 1.66 6.45
CA HIS A 77 -2.87 2.77 5.61
C HIS A 77 -1.40 2.67 5.20
N TYR A 78 -0.69 1.62 5.63
CA TYR A 78 0.70 1.40 5.26
C TYR A 78 1.00 -0.09 5.19
N ILE A 79 2.07 -0.43 4.49
CA ILE A 79 2.70 -1.75 4.53
C ILE A 79 4.15 -1.55 4.95
N ASP A 80 4.59 -2.33 5.94
CA ASP A 80 5.99 -2.42 6.30
C ASP A 80 6.64 -3.47 5.38
N ILE A 81 7.16 -3.01 4.25
CA ILE A 81 7.70 -3.89 3.21
C ILE A 81 9.04 -4.51 3.61
N ASP A 82 9.79 -3.86 4.50
CA ASP A 82 11.08 -4.33 5.00
C ASP A 82 10.94 -5.60 5.86
N HIS A 83 9.73 -5.89 6.35
CA HIS A 83 9.41 -7.17 6.98
C HIS A 83 9.56 -8.37 6.01
N TRP A 84 9.39 -8.14 4.71
CA TRP A 84 9.29 -9.21 3.71
C TRP A 84 10.55 -9.36 2.86
N GLY A 85 11.57 -8.53 3.07
CA GLY A 85 12.77 -8.55 2.24
C GLY A 85 13.67 -7.33 2.36
N THR A 86 14.68 -7.27 1.51
CA THR A 86 15.55 -6.08 1.36
C THR A 86 15.45 -5.53 -0.05
N TYR A 87 15.42 -4.20 -0.19
CA TYR A 87 15.42 -3.55 -1.50
C TYR A 87 16.53 -4.12 -2.42
N PRO A 88 16.23 -4.56 -3.65
CA PRO A 88 15.03 -4.28 -4.46
C PRO A 88 13.85 -5.28 -4.30
N PHE A 89 13.80 -6.01 -3.20
CA PHE A 89 12.76 -6.98 -2.83
C PHE A 89 12.56 -8.11 -3.87
N PRO A 90 13.62 -8.79 -4.33
CA PRO A 90 13.47 -9.84 -5.35
C PRO A 90 12.62 -11.02 -4.87
N GLU A 91 12.60 -11.28 -3.57
CA GLU A 91 11.80 -12.31 -2.93
C GLU A 91 10.31 -11.96 -2.74
N VAL A 92 9.92 -10.69 -2.83
CA VAL A 92 8.51 -10.29 -2.61
C VAL A 92 7.71 -10.53 -3.89
N PRO A 93 6.70 -11.43 -3.88
CA PRO A 93 5.95 -11.76 -5.07
C PRO A 93 5.16 -10.55 -5.59
N ARG A 94 5.17 -10.35 -6.92
CA ARG A 94 4.44 -9.25 -7.57
C ARG A 94 3.06 -9.66 -8.09
N ASN A 95 2.79 -10.96 -8.16
CA ASN A 95 1.50 -11.52 -8.54
C ASN A 95 0.80 -12.11 -7.31
N TRP A 96 -0.52 -12.00 -7.29
CA TRP A 96 -1.35 -12.57 -6.23
C TRP A 96 -1.14 -14.08 -6.07
N THR A 97 -1.10 -14.83 -7.18
CA THR A 97 -0.94 -16.29 -7.16
C THR A 97 0.37 -16.70 -6.50
N ASP A 98 1.48 -16.04 -6.85
CA ASP A 98 2.80 -16.31 -6.28
C ASP A 98 2.85 -15.96 -4.79
N ALA A 99 2.19 -14.87 -4.38
CA ALA A 99 2.05 -14.48 -2.98
C ALA A 99 1.22 -15.51 -2.19
N LEU A 100 0.09 -15.97 -2.75
CA LEU A 100 -0.76 -16.98 -2.14
C LEU A 100 0.02 -18.28 -1.95
N ILE A 101 0.71 -18.73 -2.98
CA ILE A 101 1.53 -19.93 -2.93
C ILE A 101 2.64 -19.83 -1.88
N LYS A 102 3.31 -18.67 -1.78
CA LYS A 102 4.44 -18.48 -0.87
C LYS A 102 4.02 -18.34 0.59
N TYR A 103 2.87 -17.73 0.86
CA TYR A 103 2.48 -17.33 2.22
C TYR A 103 1.20 -17.99 2.75
N ALA A 104 0.45 -18.74 1.92
CA ALA A 104 -0.74 -19.45 2.40
C ALA A 104 -0.38 -20.76 3.09
N THR A 105 -1.12 -21.05 4.16
CA THR A 105 -1.16 -22.37 4.79
C THR A 105 -2.46 -23.04 4.40
N VAL A 106 -2.40 -24.28 3.91
CA VAL A 106 -3.60 -25.04 3.57
C VAL A 106 -3.89 -26.03 4.70
N ASN A 107 -5.06 -25.90 5.34
CA ASN A 107 -5.50 -26.82 6.38
C ASN A 107 -6.61 -27.72 5.83
N LEU A 108 -6.50 -29.03 6.02
CA LEU A 108 -7.47 -30.03 5.60
C LEU A 108 -8.07 -30.70 6.83
N VAL A 109 -9.38 -30.97 6.79
CA VAL A 109 -10.04 -31.80 7.81
C VAL A 109 -10.12 -33.24 7.28
N THR A 110 -9.52 -34.16 8.02
CA THR A 110 -9.51 -35.59 7.68
C THR A 110 -10.86 -36.24 7.96
N GLY A 111 -11.13 -37.40 7.35
CA GLY A 111 -12.35 -38.17 7.61
C GLY A 111 -12.51 -38.67 9.06
N ARG A 112 -11.48 -38.51 9.90
CA ARG A 112 -11.51 -38.79 11.35
C ARG A 112 -11.84 -37.57 12.21
N GLY A 113 -12.04 -36.40 11.59
CA GLY A 113 -12.28 -35.14 12.30
C GLY A 113 -11.02 -34.42 12.79
N ASP A 114 -9.83 -34.87 12.36
CA ASP A 114 -8.55 -34.26 12.71
C ASP A 114 -8.05 -33.25 11.65
N THR A 115 -7.17 -32.33 12.00
CA THR A 115 -6.65 -31.28 11.11
C THR A 115 -5.25 -31.62 10.59
N LEU A 116 -5.12 -31.75 9.27
CA LEU A 116 -3.83 -31.85 8.58
C LEU A 116 -3.42 -30.48 8.04
N ILE A 117 -2.19 -30.04 8.33
CA ILE A 117 -1.62 -28.79 7.83
C ILE A 117 -0.67 -29.11 6.68
N LEU A 118 -0.97 -28.62 5.48
CA LEU A 118 -0.09 -28.69 4.33
C LEU A 118 0.81 -27.46 4.31
N HIS A 119 2.10 -27.71 4.41
CA HIS A 119 3.15 -26.71 4.21
C HIS A 119 3.62 -26.80 2.75
N ALA A 120 3.52 -25.69 2.02
CA ALA A 120 4.20 -25.56 0.73
C ALA A 120 5.71 -25.43 1.02
N ASP A 121 6.49 -26.46 0.68
CA ASP A 121 7.94 -26.42 0.85
C ASP A 121 8.58 -26.12 -0.51
N THR A 122 9.55 -25.24 -0.52
CA THR A 122 10.33 -24.91 -1.72
C THR A 122 11.70 -25.55 -1.59
N LEU A 123 11.74 -26.89 -1.52
CA LEU A 123 13.01 -27.60 -1.55
C LEU A 123 13.73 -27.31 -2.88
N GLY A 124 14.75 -26.44 -2.85
CA GLY A 124 15.71 -26.28 -3.94
C GLY A 124 15.50 -25.12 -4.92
N GLY A 125 14.64 -24.15 -4.62
CA GLY A 125 14.56 -22.92 -5.45
C GLY A 125 13.92 -23.08 -6.84
N ALA A 126 13.21 -24.18 -7.07
CA ALA A 126 12.28 -24.33 -8.19
C ALA A 126 10.91 -24.69 -7.63
N GLN A 127 9.87 -24.16 -8.29
CA GLN A 127 8.42 -24.36 -8.17
C GLN A 127 7.89 -25.03 -6.88
N PRO A 128 6.84 -24.49 -6.24
CA PRO A 128 6.34 -24.99 -4.96
C PRO A 128 5.95 -26.47 -5.09
N VAL A 129 6.56 -27.32 -4.26
CA VAL A 129 6.20 -28.73 -4.13
C VAL A 129 5.45 -28.87 -2.82
N PHE A 130 4.20 -29.33 -2.87
CA PHE A 130 3.45 -29.65 -1.67
C PHE A 130 4.02 -30.94 -1.07
N ASN A 131 4.80 -30.82 0.01
CA ASN A 131 5.32 -31.96 0.74
C ASN A 131 4.32 -32.38 1.83
N PHE A 132 4.00 -33.67 1.85
CA PHE A 132 3.16 -34.27 2.88
C PHE A 132 4.03 -34.57 4.10
N ARG A 133 3.74 -33.94 5.23
CA ARG A 133 4.35 -34.31 6.50
C ARG A 133 3.26 -34.35 7.57
N ASP A 134 3.02 -35.54 8.09
CA ASP A 134 2.09 -35.75 9.20
C ASP A 134 2.67 -35.14 10.47
N SER A 135 1.81 -34.58 11.31
CA SER A 135 2.16 -33.88 12.56
C SER A 135 2.71 -34.81 13.66
N GLU A 136 3.00 -36.08 13.36
CA GLU A 136 3.41 -37.10 14.35
C GLU A 136 4.92 -37.39 14.39
N SER A 137 5.79 -36.59 13.77
CA SER A 137 7.25 -36.74 13.98
C SER A 137 7.82 -35.57 14.78
N GLY A 138 7.98 -35.77 16.10
CA GLY A 138 8.83 -34.95 16.96
C GLY A 138 10.31 -35.07 16.62
#